data_AF-A0A1M7Q5I5-F1
#
_entry.id   AF-A0A1M7Q5I5-F1
#
_cell.length_a   1.000
_cell.length_b   1.000
_cell.length_c   1.000
_cell.angle_alpha   90.00
_cell.angle_beta   90.00
_cell.angle_gamma   90.00
#
_symmetry.space_group_name_H-M   'P 1'
#
loop_
_entity.id
_entity.type
_entity.pdbx_description
1 polymer ?
#
loop_
_entity_poly.entity_id
_entity_poly.type
_entity_poly.pdbx_seq_one_letter_code
_entity_poly.pdbx_strand_id
1 'polypeptide(L)'
;MAALKRMNELPFDLGDPWDEGERDLASLEPAWGKAALFFRTGHRLGHGPDSMRCMSLLEVHRMLDVYRKRFEEGDTLSLLQAISMCAEENLPMPEWLAQSFHQRMTAFGHPGSPPSLDDVFFSKGMPTNSPKKAAQARQDWQLGGLLWRDICAIVVKDESITSFDGAVTRLLESKKYGVARTKAKQLVLMIDTSQAQFLGKTDTLPRFLEKRRKLLS
;
A
#
# COMPACT_ATOMS: atom_id res chain seq x y z
N MET A 1 21.76 21.03 13.13
CA MET A 1 23.01 20.29 12.85
C MET A 1 23.43 19.28 13.93
N ALA A 2 22.90 19.32 15.17
CA ALA A 2 23.23 18.33 16.21
C ALA A 2 22.53 16.95 16.04
N ALA A 3 21.37 16.89 15.36
CA ALA A 3 20.64 15.64 15.14
C ALA A 3 21.27 14.71 14.09
N LEU A 4 21.96 15.27 13.08
CA LEU A 4 22.68 14.49 12.06
C LEU A 4 23.96 13.83 12.59
N LYS A 5 24.50 14.32 13.72
CA LYS A 5 25.72 13.75 14.32
C LYS A 5 25.44 12.49 15.15
N ARG A 6 24.19 12.28 15.59
CA ARG A 6 23.78 11.08 16.36
C ARG A 6 23.34 9.89 15.50
N MET A 7 23.12 10.07 14.20
CA MET A 7 22.79 8.94 13.32
C MET A 7 24.01 8.11 12.90
N ASN A 8 25.22 8.63 13.07
CA ASN A 8 26.47 7.92 12.76
C ASN A 8 27.13 7.24 13.96
N GLU A 9 26.53 7.32 15.15
CA GLU A 9 26.96 6.60 16.35
C GLU A 9 25.93 5.52 16.67
N LEU A 10 25.73 4.58 15.75
CA LEU A 10 25.04 3.34 16.08
C LEU A 10 25.98 2.54 16.99
N PRO A 11 25.50 1.96 18.10
CA PRO A 11 26.31 1.12 18.98
C PRO A 11 26.55 -0.22 18.26
N PHE A 12 27.56 -0.25 17.38
CA PHE A 12 27.97 -1.41 16.57
C PHE A 12 28.89 -2.37 17.34
N ASP A 13 28.57 -2.70 18.59
CA ASP A 13 29.38 -3.65 19.39
C ASP A 13 28.54 -4.81 19.94
N LEU A 14 27.90 -5.51 19.01
CA LEU A 14 27.29 -6.83 19.23
C LEU A 14 27.69 -7.74 18.07
N GLY A 15 28.99 -8.02 17.92
CA GLY A 15 29.55 -8.97 16.95
C GLY A 15 29.12 -8.68 15.51
N ASP A 16 29.89 -7.84 14.81
CA ASP A 16 29.54 -7.26 13.50
C ASP A 16 28.82 -8.26 12.58
N PRO A 17 27.48 -8.19 12.44
CA PRO A 17 26.72 -9.19 11.70
C PRO A 17 26.96 -9.11 10.20
N TRP A 18 27.79 -8.18 9.74
CA TRP A 18 28.04 -7.86 8.35
C TRP A 18 29.17 -8.73 7.77
N ASP A 19 28.96 -9.26 6.58
CA ASP A 19 30.05 -9.85 5.79
C ASP A 19 30.86 -8.78 5.03
N GLU A 20 31.91 -9.20 4.33
CA GLU A 20 32.77 -8.29 3.57
C GLU A 20 32.00 -7.58 2.44
N GLY A 21 31.14 -8.30 1.71
CA GLY A 21 30.35 -7.72 0.62
C GLY A 21 29.31 -6.71 1.11
N GLU A 22 28.69 -6.97 2.25
CA GLU A 22 27.75 -6.04 2.90
C GLU A 22 28.47 -4.76 3.37
N ARG A 23 29.70 -4.88 3.88
CA ARG A 23 30.55 -3.74 4.25
C ARG A 23 30.97 -2.93 3.03
N ASP A 24 31.39 -3.59 1.96
CA ASP A 24 31.74 -2.94 0.70
C ASP A 24 30.53 -2.16 0.15
N LEU A 25 29.34 -2.78 0.14
CA LEU A 25 28.11 -2.12 -0.27
C LEU A 25 27.76 -0.92 0.63
N ALA A 26 27.89 -1.06 1.95
CA ALA A 26 27.64 0.06 2.87
C ALA A 26 28.68 1.19 2.74
N SER A 27 29.90 0.89 2.32
CA SER A 27 30.92 1.90 2.04
C SER A 27 30.56 2.78 0.84
N LEU A 28 29.82 2.23 -0.13
CA LEU A 28 29.29 2.96 -1.28
C LEU A 28 28.00 3.71 -0.91
N GLU A 29 27.04 3.01 -0.31
CA GLU A 29 25.76 3.56 0.15
C GLU A 29 25.23 2.71 1.33
N PRO A 30 25.13 3.26 2.55
CA PRO A 30 24.69 2.53 3.73
C PRO A 30 23.36 1.78 3.59
N ALA A 31 22.41 2.28 2.79
CA ALA A 31 21.16 1.58 2.53
C ALA A 31 21.34 0.24 1.80
N TRP A 32 22.33 0.13 0.92
CA TRP A 32 22.59 -1.08 0.14
C TRP A 32 23.13 -2.20 0.99
N GLY A 33 24.09 -1.90 1.86
CA GLY A 33 24.61 -2.89 2.79
C GLY A 33 23.55 -3.36 3.80
N LYS A 34 22.66 -2.46 4.26
CA LYS A 34 21.49 -2.84 5.10
C LYS A 34 20.52 -3.76 4.37
N ALA A 35 20.23 -3.48 3.09
CA ALA A 35 19.36 -4.32 2.28
C ALA A 35 19.99 -5.70 2.05
N ALA A 36 21.30 -5.76 1.75
CA ALA A 36 22.04 -7.00 1.61
C ALA A 36 22.02 -7.85 2.89
N LEU A 37 22.29 -7.24 4.05
CA LEU A 37 22.17 -7.89 5.35
C LEU A 37 20.76 -8.44 5.60
N PHE A 38 19.74 -7.65 5.25
CA PHE A 38 18.35 -8.10 5.38
C PHE A 38 18.03 -9.27 4.46
N PHE A 39 18.51 -9.27 3.22
CA PHE A 39 18.31 -10.39 2.30
C PHE A 39 18.97 -11.67 2.82
N ARG A 40 20.15 -11.58 3.43
CA ARG A 40 20.86 -12.75 3.97
C ARG A 40 20.28 -13.27 5.27
N THR A 41 19.93 -12.38 6.19
CA THR A 41 19.64 -12.74 7.59
C THR A 41 18.18 -12.58 7.99
N GLY A 42 17.40 -11.82 7.22
CA GLY A 42 16.08 -11.36 7.63
C GLY A 42 16.10 -10.27 8.70
N HIS A 43 17.26 -9.86 9.21
CA HIS A 43 17.38 -8.77 10.17
C HIS A 43 17.43 -7.41 9.46
N ARG A 44 16.57 -6.48 9.89
CA ARG A 44 16.53 -5.12 9.38
C ARG A 44 17.24 -4.16 10.31
N LEU A 45 18.05 -3.27 9.75
CA LEU A 45 18.75 -2.20 10.47
C LEU A 45 18.33 -0.83 9.94
N GLY A 46 18.21 0.16 10.83
CA GLY A 46 18.10 1.58 10.44
C GLY A 46 16.69 2.16 10.31
N HIS A 47 15.65 1.41 10.65
CA HIS A 47 14.33 1.98 10.90
C HIS A 47 14.33 2.62 12.31
N GLY A 48 13.90 3.88 12.42
CA GLY A 48 13.79 4.53 13.73
C GLY A 48 12.82 3.77 14.65
N PRO A 49 12.84 4.01 15.97
CA PRO A 49 11.74 3.61 16.84
C PRO A 49 10.44 4.10 16.21
N ASP A 50 9.44 3.22 16.09
CA ASP A 50 8.14 3.49 15.45
C ASP A 50 8.11 3.66 13.91
N SER A 51 9.22 3.40 13.21
CA SER A 51 9.25 3.23 11.75
C SER A 51 8.61 1.90 11.37
N MET A 52 7.28 1.88 11.44
CA MET A 52 6.43 0.72 11.22
C MET A 52 6.25 0.43 9.73
N ARG A 53 7.09 -0.44 9.16
CA ARG A 53 6.67 -1.61 8.35
C ARG A 53 7.79 -2.65 8.35
N CYS A 54 7.47 -3.84 8.87
CA CYS A 54 8.37 -5.01 8.87
C CYS A 54 7.75 -6.12 8.03
N MET A 55 7.36 -5.81 6.79
CA MET A 55 6.79 -6.83 5.90
C MET A 55 7.87 -7.85 5.53
N SER A 56 7.51 -9.11 5.38
CA SER A 56 8.43 -10.10 4.82
C SER A 56 8.75 -9.74 3.36
N LEU A 57 9.93 -10.14 2.87
CA LEU A 57 10.30 -9.94 1.46
C LEU A 57 9.27 -10.50 0.49
N LEU A 58 8.67 -11.65 0.85
CA LEU A 58 7.61 -12.27 0.09
C LEU A 58 6.35 -11.39 0.01
N GLU A 59 5.99 -10.74 1.11
CA GLU A 59 4.86 -9.80 1.12
C GLU A 59 5.15 -8.54 0.33
N VAL A 60 6.35 -7.96 0.47
CA VAL A 60 6.76 -6.81 -0.36
C VAL A 60 6.71 -7.18 -1.84
N HIS A 61 7.26 -8.34 -2.22
CA HIS A 61 7.20 -8.82 -3.59
C HIS A 61 5.76 -8.97 -4.10
N ARG A 62 4.87 -9.58 -3.31
CA ARG A 62 3.44 -9.69 -3.65
C ARG A 62 2.76 -8.33 -3.85
N MET A 63 3.09 -7.35 -3.01
CA MET A 63 2.53 -6.00 -3.15
C MET A 63 3.09 -5.29 -4.39
N LEU A 64 4.39 -5.42 -4.67
CA LEU A 64 5.01 -4.90 -5.89
C LEU A 64 4.39 -5.50 -7.16
N ASP A 65 4.06 -6.80 -7.14
CA ASP A 65 3.34 -7.45 -8.25
C ASP A 65 1.93 -6.88 -8.47
N VAL A 66 1.22 -6.50 -7.40
CA VAL A 66 -0.07 -5.84 -7.52
C VAL A 66 0.08 -4.48 -8.19
N TYR A 67 1.09 -3.69 -7.80
CA TYR A 67 1.37 -2.41 -8.46
C TYR A 67 1.79 -2.60 -9.91
N ARG A 68 2.62 -3.61 -10.21
CA ARG A 68 3.00 -3.96 -11.57
C ARG A 68 1.79 -4.25 -12.45
N LYS A 69 0.85 -5.09 -11.98
CA LYS A 69 -0.38 -5.40 -12.72
C LYS A 69 -1.23 -4.15 -12.97
N ARG A 70 -1.40 -3.29 -11.96
CA ARG A 70 -2.12 -2.01 -12.11
C ARG A 70 -1.44 -1.10 -13.14
N PHE A 71 -0.11 -1.05 -13.14
CA PHE A 71 0.65 -0.30 -14.13
C PHE A 71 0.43 -0.85 -15.54
N GLU A 72 0.48 -2.17 -15.72
CA GLU A 72 0.22 -2.86 -16.99
C GLU A 72 -1.22 -2.64 -17.49
N GLU A 73 -2.18 -2.44 -16.58
CA GLU A 73 -3.58 -2.06 -16.88
C GLU A 73 -3.76 -0.56 -17.20
N GLY A 74 -2.69 0.24 -17.12
CA GLY A 74 -2.67 1.66 -17.46
C GLY A 74 -2.86 2.62 -16.28
N ASP A 75 -2.81 2.15 -15.02
CA ASP A 75 -2.70 3.02 -13.84
C ASP A 75 -1.24 3.38 -13.61
N THR A 76 -0.75 4.47 -14.20
CA THR A 76 0.66 4.86 -14.09
C THR A 76 1.03 5.44 -12.74
N LEU A 77 0.04 5.88 -11.93
CA LEU A 77 0.27 6.30 -10.55
C LEU A 77 0.77 5.14 -9.67
N SER A 78 0.43 3.89 -10.01
CA SER A 78 0.92 2.71 -9.30
C SER A 78 2.45 2.58 -9.30
N LEU A 79 3.16 3.18 -10.27
CA LEU A 79 4.62 3.27 -10.25
C LEU A 79 5.11 4.06 -9.04
N LEU A 80 4.52 5.24 -8.77
CA LEU A 80 4.91 6.06 -7.62
C LEU A 80 4.58 5.36 -6.30
N GLN A 81 3.49 4.59 -6.26
CA GLN A 81 3.14 3.79 -5.08
C GLN A 81 4.16 2.68 -4.83
N ALA A 82 4.62 1.99 -5.88
CA ALA A 82 5.66 0.98 -5.78
C ALA A 82 7.02 1.57 -5.35
N ILE A 83 7.37 2.77 -5.85
CA ILE A 83 8.58 3.49 -5.41
C ILE A 83 8.48 3.86 -3.93
N SER A 84 7.34 4.41 -3.49
CA SER A 84 7.08 4.74 -2.08
C SER A 84 7.25 3.50 -1.20
N MET A 85 6.74 2.35 -1.64
CA MET A 85 6.89 1.09 -0.93
C MET A 85 8.36 0.66 -0.81
N CYS A 86 9.13 0.72 -1.89
CA CYS A 86 10.56 0.38 -1.82
C CYS A 86 11.30 1.33 -0.86
N ALA A 87 10.98 2.62 -0.88
CA ALA A 87 11.55 3.60 0.03
C ALA A 87 11.16 3.35 1.50
N GLU A 88 9.88 3.06 1.76
CA GLU A 88 9.37 2.73 3.11
C GLU A 88 10.03 1.48 3.68
N GLU A 89 10.26 0.47 2.84
CA GLU A 89 10.90 -0.80 3.22
C GLU A 89 12.44 -0.74 3.19
N ASN A 90 13.02 0.41 2.79
CA ASN A 90 14.45 0.60 2.57
C ASN A 90 15.07 -0.46 1.64
N LEU A 91 14.38 -0.75 0.53
CA LEU A 91 14.79 -1.73 -0.47
C LEU A 91 15.18 -1.04 -1.78
N PRO A 92 16.16 -1.58 -2.53
CA PRO A 92 16.42 -1.15 -3.88
C PRO A 92 15.18 -1.41 -4.77
N MET A 93 14.95 -0.51 -5.73
CA MET A 93 13.86 -0.69 -6.70
C MET A 93 14.14 -1.91 -7.59
N PRO A 94 13.14 -2.77 -7.84
CA PRO A 94 13.25 -3.82 -8.86
C PRO A 94 13.51 -3.23 -10.25
N GLU A 95 14.16 -4.02 -11.11
CA GLU A 95 14.52 -3.61 -12.47
C GLU A 95 13.33 -3.06 -13.27
N TRP A 96 12.19 -3.78 -13.28
CA TRP A 96 11.00 -3.36 -14.02
C TRP A 96 10.50 -1.98 -13.57
N LEU A 97 10.60 -1.67 -12.27
CA LEU A 97 10.13 -0.43 -11.69
C LEU A 97 11.06 0.71 -12.06
N ALA A 98 12.36 0.50 -11.94
CA ALA A 98 13.38 1.48 -12.32
C ALA A 98 13.31 1.81 -13.82
N GLN A 99 13.21 0.80 -14.68
CA GLN A 99 13.07 1.00 -16.13
C GLN A 99 11.78 1.74 -16.48
N SER A 100 10.65 1.33 -15.92
CA SER A 100 9.35 1.96 -16.22
C SER A 100 9.30 3.41 -15.76
N PHE A 101 9.82 3.71 -14.56
CA PHE A 101 9.94 5.08 -14.06
C PHE A 101 10.85 5.92 -14.96
N HIS A 102 12.03 5.40 -15.31
CA HIS A 102 12.98 6.09 -16.18
C HIS A 102 12.36 6.38 -17.56
N GLN A 103 11.69 5.42 -18.19
CA GLN A 103 11.04 5.62 -19.49
C GLN A 103 9.99 6.74 -19.44
N ARG A 104 9.17 6.78 -18.39
CA ARG A 104 8.13 7.80 -18.21
C ARG A 104 8.73 9.19 -17.97
N MET A 105 9.76 9.27 -17.13
CA MET A 105 10.44 10.54 -16.86
C MET A 105 11.25 11.05 -18.04
N THR A 106 11.86 10.15 -18.82
CA THR A 106 12.54 10.53 -20.06
C THR A 106 11.55 11.05 -21.09
N ALA A 107 10.37 10.42 -21.22
CA ALA A 107 9.34 10.91 -22.11
C ALA A 107 8.85 12.31 -21.72
N PHE A 108 8.75 12.59 -20.42
CA PHE A 108 8.34 13.90 -19.88
C PHE A 108 9.29 15.01 -20.35
N GLY A 109 8.74 16.00 -21.07
CA GLY A 109 9.49 17.13 -21.60
C GLY A 109 9.87 17.03 -23.08
N HIS A 110 9.59 15.91 -23.75
CA HIS A 110 9.71 15.82 -25.22
C HIS A 110 8.52 16.48 -25.92
N PRO A 111 8.69 17.07 -27.12
CA PRO A 111 7.57 17.56 -27.93
C PRO A 111 6.55 16.43 -28.20
N GLY A 112 5.27 16.68 -27.93
CA GLY A 112 4.20 15.68 -28.06
C GLY A 112 4.08 14.69 -26.89
N SER A 113 4.86 14.87 -25.83
CA SER A 113 4.76 14.11 -24.57
C SER A 113 3.72 14.70 -23.61
N PRO A 114 3.38 13.99 -22.51
CA PRO A 114 2.45 14.50 -21.51
C PRO A 114 2.90 15.87 -20.93
N PRO A 115 2.00 16.87 -20.85
CA PRO A 115 2.38 18.25 -20.51
C PRO A 115 2.59 18.48 -19.01
N SER A 116 2.22 17.51 -18.16
CA SER A 116 2.36 17.61 -16.70
C SER A 116 2.73 16.28 -16.06
N LEU A 117 3.25 16.31 -14.84
CA LEU A 117 3.51 15.09 -14.07
C LEU A 117 2.21 14.34 -13.73
N ASP A 118 1.08 15.02 -13.62
CA ASP A 118 -0.23 14.39 -13.40
C ASP A 118 -0.66 13.56 -14.61
N ASP A 119 -0.27 13.98 -15.81
CA ASP A 119 -0.51 13.22 -17.05
C ASP A 119 0.49 12.06 -17.23
N VAL A 120 1.70 12.19 -16.67
CA VAL A 120 2.69 11.10 -16.63
C VAL A 120 2.27 10.01 -15.63
N PHE A 121 1.82 10.42 -14.44
CA PHE A 121 1.46 9.56 -13.31
C PHE A 121 -0.03 9.70 -12.97
N PHE A 122 -0.86 9.08 -13.81
CA PHE A 122 -2.30 9.16 -13.77
C PHE A 122 -2.93 7.86 -13.25
N SER A 123 -4.07 7.99 -12.56
CA SER A 123 -4.99 6.89 -12.27
C SER A 123 -6.41 7.33 -12.62
N LYS A 124 -7.16 6.49 -13.34
CA LYS A 124 -8.54 6.76 -13.76
C LYS A 124 -9.49 7.08 -12.60
N GLY A 125 -9.18 6.57 -11.41
CA GLY A 125 -9.99 6.77 -10.20
C GLY A 125 -9.61 8.00 -9.36
N MET A 126 -8.51 8.68 -9.67
CA MET A 126 -8.01 9.79 -8.87
C MET A 126 -8.52 11.13 -9.38
N PRO A 127 -8.98 12.03 -8.50
CA PRO A 127 -9.37 13.37 -8.91
C PRO A 127 -8.14 14.19 -9.28
N THR A 128 -7.95 14.45 -10.57
CA THR A 128 -6.71 15.04 -11.09
C THR A 128 -6.58 16.55 -10.86
N ASN A 129 -7.67 17.33 -10.84
CA ASN A 129 -7.53 18.79 -11.02
C ASN A 129 -8.20 19.66 -9.94
N SER A 130 -8.61 19.10 -8.78
CA SER A 130 -9.28 19.90 -7.74
C SER A 130 -8.80 19.54 -6.34
N PRO A 131 -8.13 20.46 -5.62
CA PRO A 131 -7.72 20.27 -4.23
C PRO A 131 -8.87 19.81 -3.33
N LYS A 132 -10.08 20.34 -3.56
CA LYS A 132 -11.30 19.94 -2.84
C LYS A 132 -11.67 18.48 -3.10
N LYS A 133 -11.62 18.03 -4.35
CA LYS A 133 -11.91 16.62 -4.69
C LYS A 133 -10.83 15.68 -4.15
N ALA A 134 -9.56 16.08 -4.19
CA ALA A 134 -8.47 15.30 -3.61
C ALA A 134 -8.60 15.17 -2.08
N ALA A 135 -8.93 16.27 -1.39
CA ALA A 135 -9.22 16.24 0.05
C ALA A 135 -10.41 15.32 0.37
N GLN A 136 -11.49 15.40 -0.41
CA GLN A 136 -12.64 14.51 -0.24
C GLN A 136 -12.29 13.05 -0.48
N ALA A 137 -11.51 12.73 -1.52
CA ALA A 137 -11.08 11.36 -1.80
C ALA A 137 -10.24 10.76 -0.66
N ARG A 138 -9.37 11.56 -0.03
CA ARG A 138 -8.62 11.14 1.17
C ARG A 138 -9.55 10.84 2.35
N GLN A 139 -10.52 11.73 2.61
CA GLN A 139 -11.51 11.52 3.67
C GLN A 139 -12.38 10.28 3.40
N ASP A 140 -12.82 10.10 2.15
CA ASP A 140 -13.59 8.95 1.69
C ASP A 140 -12.81 7.64 1.88
N TRP A 141 -11.51 7.63 1.59
CA TRP A 141 -10.65 6.47 1.80
C TRP A 141 -10.51 6.12 3.28
N GLN A 142 -10.24 7.12 4.13
CA GLN A 142 -10.13 6.93 5.57
C GLN A 142 -11.45 6.43 6.17
N LEU A 143 -12.57 7.06 5.81
CA LEU A 143 -13.90 6.66 6.25
C LEU A 143 -14.25 5.26 5.75
N GLY A 144 -13.96 4.94 4.49
CA GLY A 144 -14.15 3.61 3.93
C GLY A 144 -13.40 2.54 4.73
N GLY A 145 -12.15 2.81 5.12
CA GLY A 145 -11.35 1.88 5.93
C GLY A 145 -11.98 1.61 7.30
N LEU A 146 -12.48 2.66 7.95
CA LEU A 146 -13.20 2.54 9.23
C LEU A 146 -14.50 1.73 9.07
N LEU A 147 -15.31 2.06 8.05
CA LEU A 147 -16.56 1.35 7.77
C LEU A 147 -16.30 -0.13 7.47
N TRP A 148 -15.30 -0.44 6.64
CA TRP A 148 -14.95 -1.82 6.27
C TRP A 148 -14.53 -2.64 7.49
N ARG A 149 -13.62 -2.11 8.32
CA ARG A 149 -13.18 -2.76 9.57
C ARG A 149 -14.37 -3.07 10.49
N ASP A 150 -15.21 -2.08 10.71
CA ASP A 150 -16.34 -2.21 11.65
C ASP A 150 -17.41 -3.17 11.10
N ILE A 151 -17.65 -3.19 9.78
CA ILE A 151 -18.50 -4.19 9.13
C ILE A 151 -17.94 -5.61 9.28
N CYS A 152 -16.63 -5.80 9.07
CA CYS A 152 -16.00 -7.11 9.24
C CYS A 152 -16.18 -7.60 10.69
N ALA A 153 -15.99 -6.73 11.68
CA ALA A 153 -16.21 -7.06 13.09
C ALA A 153 -17.66 -7.48 13.38
N ILE A 154 -18.65 -6.78 12.81
CA ILE A 154 -20.07 -7.13 12.95
C ILE A 154 -20.37 -8.48 12.30
N VAL A 155 -19.90 -8.71 11.07
CA VAL A 155 -20.14 -9.96 10.31
C VAL A 155 -19.49 -11.18 10.95
N VAL A 156 -18.34 -11.00 11.62
CA VAL A 156 -17.68 -12.06 12.39
C VAL A 156 -18.45 -12.36 13.68
N LYS A 157 -18.99 -11.34 14.34
CA LYS A 157 -19.72 -11.49 15.61
C LYS A 157 -21.13 -12.07 15.44
N ASP A 158 -21.79 -11.76 14.33
CA ASP A 158 -23.18 -12.14 14.06
C ASP A 158 -23.27 -12.98 12.78
N GLU A 159 -23.36 -14.30 12.97
CA GLU A 159 -23.45 -15.27 11.87
C GLU A 159 -24.79 -15.20 11.12
N SER A 160 -25.83 -14.60 11.70
CA SER A 160 -27.13 -14.41 11.04
C SER A 160 -27.05 -13.41 9.87
N ILE A 161 -26.01 -12.58 9.85
CA ILE A 161 -25.77 -11.62 8.77
C ILE A 161 -25.22 -12.38 7.56
N THR A 162 -26.07 -12.51 6.55
CA THR A 162 -25.83 -13.26 5.31
C THR A 162 -25.87 -12.40 4.05
N SER A 163 -26.07 -11.09 4.18
CA SER A 163 -26.08 -10.17 3.04
C SER A 163 -25.26 -8.91 3.33
N PHE A 164 -24.59 -8.42 2.29
CA PHE A 164 -23.80 -7.18 2.37
C PHE A 164 -24.69 -5.98 2.75
N ASP A 165 -25.88 -5.94 2.18
CA ASP A 165 -26.86 -4.89 2.46
C ASP A 165 -27.37 -4.91 3.90
N GLY A 166 -27.56 -6.11 4.48
CA GLY A 166 -27.87 -6.27 5.89
C GLY A 166 -26.72 -5.83 6.80
N ALA A 167 -25.48 -6.22 6.46
CA ALA A 167 -24.29 -5.81 7.20
C ALA A 167 -24.13 -4.28 7.26
N VAL A 168 -24.32 -3.59 6.12
CA VAL A 168 -24.23 -2.12 6.07
C VAL A 168 -25.36 -1.46 6.85
N THR A 169 -26.59 -1.97 6.78
CA THR A 169 -27.71 -1.46 7.60
C THR A 169 -27.38 -1.58 9.08
N ARG A 170 -26.93 -2.76 9.51
CA ARG A 170 -26.59 -3.03 10.91
C ARG A 170 -25.48 -2.13 11.42
N LEU A 171 -24.46 -1.89 10.59
CA LEU A 171 -23.39 -0.95 10.90
C LEU A 171 -23.94 0.46 11.18
N LEU A 172 -24.77 0.98 10.27
CA LEU A 172 -25.29 2.35 10.36
C LEU A 172 -26.30 2.54 11.50
N GLU A 173 -26.99 1.46 11.91
CA GLU A 173 -27.81 1.45 13.13
C GLU A 173 -26.95 1.49 14.40
N SER A 174 -25.81 0.80 14.40
CA SER A 174 -24.94 0.69 15.58
C SER A 174 -24.17 1.98 15.89
N LYS A 175 -23.80 2.74 14.85
CA LYS A 175 -22.95 3.93 15.00
C LYS A 175 -23.20 4.93 13.88
N LYS A 176 -23.13 6.23 14.22
CA LYS A 176 -23.25 7.32 13.24
C LYS A 176 -21.91 7.63 12.59
N TYR A 177 -21.85 7.51 11.27
CA TYR A 177 -20.66 7.81 10.45
C TYR A 177 -20.80 9.07 9.58
N GLY A 178 -21.95 9.75 9.63
CA GLY A 178 -22.18 10.96 8.84
C GLY A 178 -22.36 10.73 7.34
N VAL A 179 -22.60 9.49 6.90
CA VAL A 179 -22.86 9.14 5.50
C VAL A 179 -24.12 8.31 5.34
N ALA A 180 -24.83 8.50 4.23
CA ALA A 180 -25.99 7.70 3.88
C ALA A 180 -25.57 6.30 3.40
N ARG A 181 -26.52 5.36 3.44
CA ARG A 181 -26.32 3.94 3.10
C ARG A 181 -25.64 3.72 1.74
N THR A 182 -26.09 4.42 0.70
CA THR A 182 -25.54 4.29 -0.66
C THR A 182 -24.06 4.65 -0.71
N LYS A 183 -23.67 5.76 -0.06
CA LYS A 183 -22.27 6.18 0.01
C LYS A 183 -21.45 5.22 0.85
N ALA A 184 -21.97 4.76 1.99
CA ALA A 184 -21.30 3.77 2.84
C ALA A 184 -20.99 2.47 2.06
N LYS A 185 -21.96 1.95 1.29
CA LYS A 185 -21.75 0.77 0.42
C LYS A 185 -20.60 1.00 -0.56
N GLN A 186 -20.60 2.14 -1.25
CA GLN A 186 -19.55 2.47 -2.23
C GLN A 186 -18.16 2.53 -1.56
N LEU A 187 -18.05 3.19 -0.41
CA LEU A 187 -16.77 3.32 0.31
C LEU A 187 -16.25 1.97 0.80
N VAL A 188 -17.13 1.12 1.33
CA VAL A 188 -16.75 -0.23 1.78
C VAL A 188 -16.29 -1.09 0.60
N LEU A 189 -17.02 -1.08 -0.51
CA LEU A 189 -16.63 -1.85 -1.71
C LEU A 189 -15.32 -1.37 -2.33
N MET A 190 -15.04 -0.06 -2.30
CA MET A 190 -13.77 0.51 -2.74
C MET A 190 -12.60 -0.09 -1.93
N ILE A 191 -12.71 -0.10 -0.60
CA ILE A 191 -11.67 -0.69 0.26
C ILE A 191 -11.60 -2.20 0.10
N ASP A 192 -12.73 -2.89 0.09
CA ASP A 192 -12.80 -4.34 0.00
C ASP A 192 -12.19 -4.87 -1.31
N THR A 193 -12.46 -4.19 -2.44
CA THR A 193 -11.86 -4.53 -3.74
C THR A 193 -10.35 -4.29 -3.72
N SER A 194 -9.90 -3.18 -3.12
CA SER A 194 -8.47 -2.90 -2.97
C SER A 194 -7.78 -3.97 -2.10
N GLN A 195 -8.36 -4.34 -0.96
CA GLN A 195 -7.85 -5.38 -0.07
C GLN A 195 -7.81 -6.75 -0.75
N ALA A 196 -8.85 -7.11 -1.51
CA ALA A 196 -8.89 -8.37 -2.25
C ALA A 196 -7.72 -8.52 -3.23
N GLN A 197 -7.37 -7.42 -3.93
CA GLN A 197 -6.20 -7.40 -4.81
C GLN A 197 -4.89 -7.63 -4.05
N PHE A 198 -4.66 -6.93 -2.93
CA PHE A 198 -3.43 -7.06 -2.14
C PHE A 198 -3.30 -8.41 -1.44
N LEU A 199 -4.42 -9.01 -1.02
CA LEU A 199 -4.42 -10.31 -0.35
C LEU A 199 -4.42 -11.49 -1.34
N GLY A 200 -4.47 -11.24 -2.66
CA GLY A 200 -4.65 -12.27 -3.66
C GLY A 200 -5.94 -13.08 -3.48
N LYS A 201 -6.94 -12.50 -2.79
CA LYS A 201 -8.20 -13.17 -2.48
C LYS A 201 -9.19 -12.94 -3.61
N THR A 202 -9.83 -14.02 -4.07
CA THR A 202 -10.94 -13.94 -5.05
C THR A 202 -12.27 -13.53 -4.43
N ASP A 203 -12.38 -13.64 -3.10
CA ASP A 203 -13.61 -13.40 -2.37
C ASP A 203 -13.59 -12.04 -1.69
N THR A 204 -14.38 -11.13 -2.26
CA THR A 204 -14.81 -9.90 -1.61
C THR A 204 -15.80 -10.21 -0.49
N LEU A 205 -15.99 -9.30 0.46
CA LEU A 205 -16.97 -9.43 1.53
C LEU A 205 -18.38 -9.79 1.02
N PRO A 206 -18.91 -9.17 -0.07
CA PRO A 206 -20.16 -9.62 -0.66
C PRO A 206 -20.17 -11.09 -1.09
N ARG A 207 -19.10 -11.59 -1.71
CA ARG A 207 -18.97 -13.00 -2.09
C ARG A 207 -18.89 -13.92 -0.88
N PHE A 208 -18.16 -13.51 0.15
CA PHE A 208 -18.11 -14.25 1.43
C PHE A 208 -19.51 -14.42 2.04
N LEU A 209 -20.27 -13.34 2.10
CA LEU A 209 -21.64 -13.36 2.64
C LEU A 209 -22.59 -14.19 1.75
N GLU A 210 -22.41 -14.13 0.43
CA GLU A 210 -23.17 -14.97 -0.51
C GLU A 210 -22.91 -16.47 -0.27
N LYS A 211 -21.64 -16.86 -0.08
CA LYS A 211 -21.29 -18.25 0.27
C LYS A 211 -21.89 -18.67 1.60
N ARG A 212 -21.79 -17.81 2.63
CA ARG A 212 -22.42 -18.05 3.94
C ARG A 212 -23.93 -18.28 3.81
N ARG A 213 -24.62 -17.45 3.03
CA ARG A 213 -26.07 -17.60 2.79
C ARG A 213 -26.42 -18.97 2.19
N LYS A 214 -25.63 -19.46 1.23
CA LYS A 214 -25.84 -20.77 0.57
C LYS A 214 -25.58 -21.96 1.51
N LEU A 215 -24.77 -21.79 2.55
CA LEU A 215 -24.49 -22.84 3.53
C LEU A 215 -25.58 -22.96 4.61
N LEU A 216 -26.36 -21.90 4.81
CA LEU A 216 -27.44 -21.85 5.81
C LEU A 216 -28.82 -22.16 5.21
N SER A 217 -28.93 -22.25 3.89
CA SER A 217 -30.14 -22.66 3.14
C SER A 217 -30.16 -24.15 2.90
#